data_AF-M5RD50-F1
#
_entry.id   AF-M5RD50-F1
#
_cell.length_a   1.000
_cell.length_b   1.000
_cell.length_c   1.000
_cell.angle_alpha   90.00
_cell.angle_beta   90.00
_cell.angle_gamma   90.00
#
_symmetry.space_group_name_H-M   'P 1'
#
loop_
_entity.id
_entity.type
_entity.pdbx_description
1 polymer ?
#
loop_
_entity_poly.entity_id
_entity_poly.type
_entity_poly.pdbx_seq_one_letter_code
_entity_poly.pdbx_strand_id
1 'polypeptide(L)'
;MLIDRLKTSAVLISIVGLLIYLDANHAFAGAEGLWLIPLLLFFALGTASDLSQLLSASGRNVSRSIAMFTTALVTLSACVPMLWPLFDSSYPLDCPMGRLGWIVAAAIAAVMITLA
;
A
#
# COMPACT_ATOMS: atom_id res chain seq x y z
N MET A 1 26.62 -6.09 15.13
CA MET A 1 25.23 -6.09 15.65
C MET A 1 24.65 -4.68 15.84
N LEU A 2 25.19 -3.79 16.68
CA LEU A 2 24.66 -2.41 16.78
C LEU A 2 24.89 -1.60 15.50
N ILE A 3 26.10 -1.68 14.93
CA ILE A 3 26.47 -0.95 13.70
C ILE A 3 25.60 -1.38 12.51
N ASP A 4 25.30 -2.68 12.39
CA ASP A 4 24.50 -3.20 11.27
C ASP A 4 23.06 -2.70 11.35
N ARG A 5 22.47 -2.70 12.55
CA ARG A 5 21.12 -2.15 12.78
C ARG A 5 21.09 -0.64 12.52
N LEU A 6 22.13 0.08 12.93
CA LEU A 6 22.25 1.51 12.67
C LEU A 6 22.32 1.78 11.15
N LYS A 7 23.12 1.00 10.42
CA LYS A 7 23.28 1.11 8.97
C LYS A 7 21.97 0.82 8.24
N THR A 8 21.25 -0.25 8.60
CA THR A 8 19.96 -0.57 7.97
C THR A 8 18.91 0.50 8.24
N SER A 9 18.84 1.00 9.48
CA SER A 9 17.90 2.07 9.84
C SER A 9 18.24 3.38 9.15
N ALA A 10 19.52 3.74 9.06
CA ALA A 10 19.96 4.95 8.35
C ALA A 10 19.61 4.90 6.86
N VAL A 11 19.81 3.74 6.21
CA VAL A 11 19.41 3.54 4.80
C VAL A 11 17.90 3.68 4.65
N LEU A 12 17.11 3.03 5.50
CA LEU A 12 15.64 3.11 5.44
C LEU A 12 15.16 4.55 5.63
N ILE A 13 15.66 5.25 6.65
CA ILE A 13 15.29 6.65 6.93
C ILE A 13 15.70 7.55 5.77
N SER A 14 16.87 7.33 5.17
CA SER A 14 17.32 8.11 4.00
C SER A 14 16.41 7.91 2.79
N ILE A 15 15.96 6.67 2.53
CA ILE A 15 15.03 6.37 1.44
C ILE A 15 13.68 7.04 1.71
N VAL A 16 13.14 6.88 2.91
CA VAL A 16 11.87 7.53 3.31
C VAL A 16 11.95 9.05 3.16
N GLY A 17 13.02 9.66 3.65
CA GLY A 17 13.25 11.10 3.53
C GLY A 17 13.36 11.56 2.08
N LEU A 18 14.01 10.79 1.22
CA LEU A 18 14.11 11.06 -0.21
C LEU A 18 12.75 10.99 -0.91
N LEU A 19 11.93 9.97 -0.62
CA LEU A 19 10.58 9.86 -1.18
C LEU A 19 9.68 11.03 -0.74
N ILE A 20 9.73 11.42 0.54
CA ILE A 20 8.97 12.56 1.06
C ILE A 20 9.45 13.86 0.41
N TYR A 21 10.77 14.03 0.25
CA TYR A 21 11.32 15.20 -0.40
C TYR A 21 10.88 15.31 -1.88
N LEU A 22 10.86 14.17 -2.59
CA LEU A 22 10.36 14.11 -3.97
C LEU A 22 8.87 14.41 -4.04
N ASP A 23 8.06 13.89 -3.11
CA ASP A 23 6.64 14.19 -3.05
C ASP A 23 6.37 15.68 -2.79
N ALA A 24 7.14 16.31 -1.89
CA ALA A 24 6.96 17.72 -1.56
C ALA A 24 7.41 18.70 -2.66
N ASN A 25 8.45 18.36 -3.44
CA ASN A 25 9.04 19.29 -4.42
C ASN A 25 8.72 18.94 -5.89
N HIS A 26 8.40 17.67 -6.16
CA HIS A 26 8.13 17.14 -7.50
C HIS A 26 6.78 16.38 -7.53
N ALA A 27 5.81 16.85 -6.76
CA ALA A 27 4.44 16.35 -6.84
C ALA A 27 3.82 16.66 -8.22
N PHE A 28 3.14 15.67 -8.78
CA PHE A 28 2.32 15.88 -9.97
C PHE A 28 1.06 16.65 -9.59
N ALA A 29 0.73 17.70 -10.35
CA ALA A 29 -0.45 18.52 -10.07
C ALA A 29 -1.73 17.65 -10.05
N GLY A 30 -2.38 17.58 -8.89
CA GLY A 30 -3.58 16.77 -8.66
C GLY A 30 -3.34 15.31 -8.23
N ALA A 31 -2.11 14.80 -8.31
CA ALA A 31 -1.74 13.44 -7.90
C ALA A 31 -0.66 13.44 -6.80
N GLU A 32 -0.95 14.19 -5.73
CA GLU A 32 -0.14 14.23 -4.52
C GLU A 32 -0.05 12.84 -3.88
N GLY A 33 1.14 12.44 -3.42
CA GLY A 33 1.35 11.15 -2.75
C GLY A 33 1.72 9.98 -3.67
N LEU A 34 1.83 10.17 -5.00
CA LEU A 34 2.29 9.12 -5.93
C LEU A 34 3.67 8.57 -5.55
N TRP A 35 4.57 9.45 -5.12
CA TRP A 35 5.91 9.08 -4.68
C TRP A 35 5.90 8.23 -3.40
N LEU A 36 4.81 8.28 -2.62
CA LEU A 36 4.64 7.53 -1.39
C LEU A 36 4.04 6.13 -1.60
N ILE A 37 3.56 5.79 -2.80
CA ILE A 37 2.99 4.47 -3.09
C ILE A 37 3.96 3.31 -2.82
N PRO A 38 5.24 3.37 -3.25
CA PRO A 38 6.21 2.30 -2.94
C PRO A 38 6.39 2.11 -1.44
N LEU A 39 6.37 3.20 -0.68
CA LEU A 39 6.50 3.20 0.77
C LEU A 39 5.26 2.61 1.43
N LEU A 40 4.07 2.97 0.96
CA LEU A 40 2.79 2.40 1.39
C LEU A 40 2.74 0.89 1.15
N LEU A 41 3.13 0.42 -0.04
CA LEU A 41 3.22 -1.01 -0.33
C LEU A 41 4.24 -1.73 0.54
N PHE A 42 5.42 -1.16 0.71
CA PHE A 42 6.47 -1.75 1.54
C PHE A 42 5.98 -1.97 2.98
N PHE A 43 5.37 -0.96 3.59
CA PHE A 43 4.83 -1.07 4.95
C PHE A 43 3.62 -2.01 5.03
N ALA A 44 2.68 -1.94 4.09
CA ALA A 44 1.50 -2.79 4.11
C ALA A 44 1.85 -4.27 3.89
N LEU A 45 2.72 -4.58 2.94
CA LEU A 45 3.16 -5.95 2.69
C LEU A 45 4.08 -6.46 3.80
N GLY A 46 4.98 -5.62 4.31
CA GLY A 46 5.83 -5.97 5.44
C GLY A 46 5.01 -6.38 6.66
N THR A 47 4.04 -5.53 7.04
CA THR A 47 3.13 -5.79 8.15
C THR A 47 2.24 -7.00 7.93
N ALA A 48 1.67 -7.19 6.74
CA ALA A 48 0.91 -8.41 6.41
C ALA A 48 1.77 -9.67 6.54
N SER A 49 3.04 -9.59 6.14
CA SER A 49 3.96 -10.70 6.24
C SER A 49 4.30 -11.04 7.70
N ASP A 50 4.58 -10.04 8.53
CA ASP A 50 4.87 -10.22 9.95
C ASP A 50 3.65 -10.77 10.70
N LEU A 51 2.46 -10.23 10.43
CA LEU A 51 1.21 -10.71 11.01
C LEU A 51 0.90 -12.15 10.60
N SER A 52 1.10 -12.50 9.33
CA SER A 52 0.90 -13.87 8.86
C SER A 52 1.83 -14.85 9.58
N GLN A 53 3.10 -14.47 9.80
CA GLN A 53 4.08 -15.30 10.48
C GLN A 53 3.75 -15.46 11.97
N LEU A 54 3.31 -14.38 12.65
CA LEU A 54 2.85 -14.43 14.03
C LEU A 54 1.63 -15.34 14.20
N LEU A 55 0.66 -15.27 13.28
CA LEU A 55 -0.53 -16.11 13.31
C LEU A 55 -0.19 -17.59 13.06
N SER A 56 0.69 -17.87 12.09
CA SER A 56 1.19 -19.22 11.84
C SER A 56 1.95 -19.78 13.04
N ALA A 57 2.78 -18.97 13.70
CA ALA A 57 3.51 -19.37 14.91
C ALA A 57 2.57 -19.66 16.09
N SER A 58 1.40 -19.01 16.14
CA SER A 58 0.34 -19.29 17.12
C SER A 58 -0.45 -20.58 16.85
N GLY A 59 -0.10 -21.35 15.81
CA GLY A 59 -0.79 -22.59 15.44
C GLY A 59 -2.06 -22.38 14.60
N ARG A 60 -2.29 -21.18 14.06
CA ARG A 60 -3.40 -20.92 13.14
C ARG A 60 -2.96 -21.20 11.71
N ASN A 61 -3.82 -21.88 10.93
CA ASN A 61 -3.56 -22.10 9.52
C ASN A 61 -3.88 -20.82 8.73
N VAL A 62 -2.84 -20.09 8.30
CA VAL A 62 -2.96 -18.86 7.52
C VAL A 62 -2.10 -19.00 6.27
N SER A 63 -2.71 -18.81 5.11
CA SER A 63 -1.97 -18.75 3.85
C SER A 63 -1.32 -17.38 3.70
N ARG A 64 0.01 -17.32 3.88
CA ARG A 64 0.81 -16.10 3.68
C ARG A 64 0.63 -15.51 2.29
N SER A 65 0.57 -16.36 1.26
CA SER A 65 0.41 -15.90 -0.13
C SER A 65 -0.92 -15.19 -0.34
N ILE A 66 -2.01 -15.72 0.22
CA ILE A 66 -3.34 -15.10 0.13
C ILE A 66 -3.35 -13.78 0.90
N ALA A 67 -2.84 -13.76 2.13
CA ALA A 67 -2.78 -12.54 2.94
C ALA A 67 -1.98 -11.41 2.27
N MET A 68 -0.84 -11.73 1.65
CA MET A 68 -0.03 -10.75 0.92
C MET A 68 -0.76 -10.23 -0.32
N PHE A 69 -1.38 -11.13 -1.10
CA PHE A 69 -2.10 -10.76 -2.32
C PHE A 69 -3.31 -9.87 -2.03
N THR A 70 -4.13 -10.25 -1.05
CA THR A 70 -5.32 -9.47 -0.69
C THR A 70 -4.96 -8.13 -0.09
N THR A 71 -3.87 -8.06 0.70
CA THR A 71 -3.34 -6.79 1.22
C THR A 71 -2.86 -5.87 0.09
N ALA A 72 -2.11 -6.40 -0.89
CA ALA A 72 -1.69 -5.64 -2.07
C ALA A 72 -2.90 -5.11 -2.86
N LEU A 73 -3.91 -5.95 -3.06
CA LEU A 73 -5.12 -5.62 -3.80
C LEU A 73 -5.89 -4.47 -3.14
N VAL A 74 -6.12 -4.53 -1.83
CA VAL A 74 -6.81 -3.48 -1.08
C VAL A 74 -5.99 -2.19 -1.08
N THR A 75 -4.69 -2.26 -0.82
CA THR A 75 -3.84 -1.06 -0.77
C THR A 75 -3.69 -0.35 -2.11
N LEU A 76 -3.49 -1.10 -3.20
CA LEU A 76 -3.41 -0.53 -4.54
C LEU A 76 -4.74 0.05 -5.03
N SER A 77 -5.87 -0.55 -4.64
CA SER A 77 -7.19 -0.02 -5.02
C SER A 77 -7.43 1.40 -4.50
N ALA A 78 -6.87 1.74 -3.34
CA ALA A 78 -6.97 3.08 -2.77
C ALA A 78 -6.21 4.13 -3.58
N CYS A 79 -5.19 3.71 -4.35
CA CYS A 79 -4.40 4.59 -5.21
C CYS A 79 -5.07 4.84 -6.58
N VAL A 80 -6.16 4.14 -6.93
CA VAL A 80 -6.82 4.28 -8.24
C VAL A 80 -7.28 5.72 -8.51
N PRO A 81 -7.95 6.43 -7.58
CA PRO A 81 -8.33 7.83 -7.80
C PRO A 81 -7.13 8.78 -7.91
N MET A 82 -5.99 8.44 -7.30
CA MET A 82 -4.76 9.25 -7.35
C MET A 82 -4.05 9.14 -8.70
N LEU A 83 -4.26 8.05 -9.44
CA LEU A 83 -3.66 7.84 -10.76
C LEU A 83 -4.42 8.60 -11.87
N TRP A 84 -5.64 9.04 -11.64
CA TRP A 84 -6.49 9.70 -12.63
C TRP A 84 -5.84 10.92 -13.32
N PRO A 85 -5.21 11.84 -12.57
CA PRO A 85 -4.53 13.00 -13.15
C PRO A 85 -3.33 12.66 -14.03
N LEU A 86 -2.75 11.45 -13.90
CA LEU A 86 -1.68 11.00 -14.82
C LEU A 86 -2.19 10.73 -16.24
N PHE A 87 -3.51 10.55 -16.40
CA PHE A 87 -4.16 10.32 -17.69
C PHE A 87 -4.82 11.60 -18.23
N ASP A 88 -4.37 12.78 -17.79
CA ASP A 88 -4.93 14.09 -18.19
C ASP A 88 -6.46 14.20 -17.96
N SER A 89 -6.97 13.46 -16.97
CA SER A 89 -8.38 13.48 -16.61
C SER A 89 -8.55 13.70 -15.11
N SER A 90 -9.61 14.43 -14.74
CA SER A 90 -10.03 14.54 -13.35
C SER A 90 -10.96 13.39 -12.99
N TYR A 91 -10.87 12.90 -11.75
CA TYR A 91 -11.79 11.87 -11.26
C TYR A 91 -13.25 12.35 -11.42
N PRO A 92 -14.12 11.61 -12.14
CA PRO A 92 -15.47 12.06 -12.44
C PRO A 92 -16.33 12.16 -11.18
N LEU A 93 -17.10 13.24 -11.06
CA LEU A 93 -17.99 13.49 -9.91
C LEU A 93 -19.13 12.47 -9.85
N ASP A 94 -19.60 12.01 -11.01
CA ASP A 94 -20.75 11.10 -11.13
C ASP A 94 -20.35 9.61 -11.09
N CYS A 95 -19.14 9.29 -10.62
CA CYS A 95 -18.71 7.89 -10.55
C CYS A 95 -19.53 7.13 -9.49
N PRO A 96 -20.23 6.03 -9.84
CA PRO A 96 -21.11 5.31 -8.91
C PRO A 96 -20.38 4.69 -7.73
N MET A 97 -19.07 4.40 -7.89
CA MET A 97 -18.23 3.90 -6.80
C MET A 97 -17.80 5.02 -5.84
N GLY A 98 -17.69 6.27 -6.31
CA GLY A 98 -17.08 7.35 -5.53
C GLY A 98 -15.60 7.07 -5.18
N ARG A 99 -14.92 8.03 -4.53
CA ARG A 99 -13.48 7.88 -4.22
C ARG A 99 -13.20 6.75 -3.22
N LEU A 100 -14.11 6.52 -2.27
CA LEU A 100 -13.98 5.46 -1.25
C LEU A 100 -14.49 4.10 -1.74
N GLY A 101 -15.26 4.01 -2.83
CA GLY A 101 -15.81 2.72 -3.27
C GLY A 101 -14.74 1.75 -3.76
N TRP A 102 -13.63 2.24 -4.30
CA TRP A 102 -12.53 1.39 -4.77
C TRP A 102 -11.94 0.54 -3.65
N ILE A 103 -11.64 1.15 -2.51
CA ILE A 103 -11.07 0.41 -1.36
C ILE A 103 -12.11 -0.52 -0.73
N VAL A 104 -13.38 -0.12 -0.67
CA VAL A 104 -14.46 -0.97 -0.13
C VAL A 104 -14.70 -2.18 -1.03
N ALA A 105 -14.78 -1.99 -2.36
CA ALA A 105 -14.94 -3.08 -3.32
C ALA A 105 -13.77 -4.07 -3.26
N ALA A 106 -12.54 -3.55 -3.17
CA ALA A 106 -11.35 -4.37 -3.01
C ALA A 106 -11.33 -5.13 -1.68
N ALA A 107 -11.79 -4.52 -0.58
CA ALA A 107 -11.91 -5.19 0.71
C ALA A 107 -12.93 -6.34 0.66
N ILE A 108 -14.08 -6.14 0.00
CA ILE A 108 -15.08 -7.20 -0.21
C ILE A 108 -14.47 -8.33 -1.05
N ALA A 109 -13.80 -8.00 -2.16
CA ALA A 109 -13.14 -8.99 -3.00
C ALA A 109 -12.06 -9.76 -2.24
N ALA A 110 -11.26 -9.08 -1.43
CA ALA A 110 -10.26 -9.70 -0.55
C ALA A 110 -10.89 -10.71 0.41
N VAL A 111 -12.01 -10.36 1.05
CA VAL A 111 -12.73 -11.28 1.94
C VAL A 111 -13.23 -12.51 1.16
N MET A 112 -13.82 -12.31 -0.01
CA MET A 112 -14.29 -13.42 -0.85
C MET A 112 -13.15 -14.35 -1.27
N ILE A 113 -11.99 -13.79 -1.65
CA ILE A 113 -10.79 -14.57 -2.01
C ILE A 113 -10.25 -15.33 -0.79
N THR A 114 -10.31 -14.77 0.41
CA THR A 114 -9.87 -15.48 1.62
C THR A 114 -10.80 -16.61 2.05
N LEU A 115 -12.06 -16.57 1.64
CA LEU A 115 -13.08 -17.57 1.99
C LEU A 115 -13.26 -18.65 0.91
N ALA A 116 -12.74 -18.43 -0.29
CA ALA A 116 -12.78 -19.36 -1.43
C ALA A 116 -11.74 -20.47 -1.27
#